data_AF-A0AAD7LLR2-F1
#
_entry.id   AF-A0AAD7LLR2-F1
#
_cell.length_a   1.000
_cell.length_b   1.000
_cell.length_c   1.000
_cell.angle_alpha   90.00
_cell.angle_beta   90.00
_cell.angle_gamma   90.00
#
_symmetry.space_group_name_H-M   'P 1'
#
loop_
_entity.id
_entity.type
_entity.pdbx_description
1 polymer ?
#
loop_
_entity_poly.entity_id
_entity_poly.type
_entity_poly.pdbx_seq_one_letter_code
_entity_poly.pdbx_strand_id
1 'polypeptide(L)' 'MLFYCFCSSVLIDGRSKNFKLDKFSTEKSYILSARELSITWSNEPMYWSWISIPESRFTEVAELKTISWLEIKGKIKIKC' A
#
# COMPACT_ATOMS: atom_id res chain seq x y z
N MET A 1 7.66 -15.09 -8.48
CA MET A 1 8.00 -13.84 -9.19
C MET A 1 8.06 -12.72 -8.16
N LEU A 2 9.25 -12.52 -7.56
CA LEU A 2 9.49 -11.50 -6.53
C LEU A 2 9.78 -10.16 -7.23
N PHE A 3 8.92 -9.16 -7.01
CA PHE A 3 9.18 -7.81 -7.49
C PHE A 3 10.16 -7.12 -6.52
N TYR A 4 11.45 -7.18 -6.84
CA TYR A 4 12.49 -6.42 -6.14
C TYR A 4 12.49 -4.98 -6.69
N CYS A 5 11.71 -4.10 -6.07
CA CYS A 5 11.61 -2.71 -6.48
C CYS A 5 12.61 -1.87 -5.68
N PHE A 6 13.83 -1.71 -6.20
CA PHE A 6 14.80 -0.74 -5.69
C PHE A 6 14.30 0.66 -6.09
N CYS A 7 13.52 1.31 -5.23
CA CYS A 7 12.91 2.60 -5.55
C CYS A 7 13.12 3.59 -4.40
N SER A 8 13.89 4.64 -4.67
CA SER A 8 14.13 5.78 -3.77
C SER A 8 12.84 6.61 -3.63
N SER A 9 11.95 6.21 -2.73
CA SER A 9 10.72 6.95 -2.44
C SER A 9 11.04 8.11 -1.49
N VAL A 10 10.72 9.33 -1.89
CA VAL A 10 10.74 10.50 -1.00
C VAL A 10 9.42 10.48 -0.21
N LEU A 11 9.54 10.35 1.11
CA LEU A 11 8.41 10.43 2.05
C LEU A 11 7.90 11.87 2.05
N ILE A 12 6.75 12.11 1.44
CA ILE A 12 6.07 13.39 1.51
C ILE A 12 4.85 13.16 2.38
N ASP A 13 4.91 13.73 3.58
CA ASP A 13 3.86 13.72 4.60
C ASP A 13 3.75 12.41 5.41
N GLY A 14 4.31 12.45 6.63
CA GLY A 14 3.61 11.98 7.81
C GLY A 14 3.14 10.54 7.88
N ARG A 15 3.78 9.59 7.18
CA ARG A 15 3.72 8.12 7.40
C ARG A 15 2.77 7.29 6.50
N SER A 16 2.19 7.85 5.43
CA SER A 16 1.20 7.07 4.64
C SER A 16 1.31 7.11 3.11
N LYS A 17 1.89 8.14 2.49
CA LYS A 17 1.94 8.27 1.01
C LYS A 17 3.37 8.34 0.49
N ASN A 18 3.69 7.52 -0.50
CA ASN A 18 4.95 7.57 -1.21
C ASN A 18 4.72 8.03 -2.66
N PHE A 19 5.44 9.05 -3.09
CA PHE A 19 5.41 9.57 -4.45
C PHE A 19 6.56 8.97 -5.26
N LYS A 20 6.26 8.36 -6.41
CA LYS A 20 7.27 7.87 -7.35
C LYS A 20 7.22 8.72 -8.63
N LEU A 21 8.31 9.43 -8.88
CA LEU A 21 8.61 10.04 -10.18
C LEU A 21 9.28 8.99 -11.05
N ASP A 22 8.56 8.46 -12.03
CA ASP A 22 9.15 7.59 -13.03
C ASP A 22 9.88 8.48 -14.04
N LYS A 23 11.22 8.37 -14.15
CA LYS A 23 12.02 9.30 -14.96
C LYS A 23 11.86 9.08 -16.47
N PHE A 24 11.09 8.07 -16.88
CA PHE A 24 10.77 7.75 -18.27
C PHE A 24 9.31 8.01 -18.64
N SER A 25 8.44 8.28 -17.68
CA SER A 25 7.04 8.63 -17.93
C SER A 25 6.67 9.82 -17.06
N THR A 26 6.14 10.89 -17.64
CA THR A 26 5.58 12.07 -16.94
C THR A 26 4.32 11.72 -16.13
N GLU A 27 4.17 10.47 -15.71
CA GLU A 27 3.04 9.92 -14.98
C GLU A 27 3.42 9.79 -13.50
N LYS A 28 2.69 10.53 -12.67
CA LYS A 28 2.85 10.49 -11.21
C LYS A 28 2.29 9.16 -10.71
N SER A 29 3.14 8.29 -10.16
CA SER A 29 2.69 7.04 -9.55
C SER A 29 2.62 7.19 -8.03
N TYR A 30 1.48 6.78 -7.47
CA TYR A 30 1.19 6.88 -6.04
C TYR A 30 1.13 5.48 -5.44
N ILE A 31 1.88 5.26 -4.37
CA ILE A 31 1.80 4.03 -3.59
C ILE A 31 1.12 4.38 -2.26
N LEU A 32 0.00 3.72 -1.99
CA LEU A 32 -0.75 3.85 -0.74
C LEU A 32 -0.40 2.71 0.21
N SER A 33 -0.37 3.02 1.51
CA SER A 33 -0.32 1.96 2.52
C SER A 33 -1.63 1.16 2.54
N ALA A 34 -1.57 -0.11 2.94
CA ALA A 34 -2.78 -0.93 3.11
C ALA A 34 -3.75 -0.32 4.14
N ARG A 35 -3.24 0.45 5.11
CA ARG A 35 -4.04 1.19 6.11
C ARG A 35 -4.83 2.37 5.52
N GLU A 36 -4.43 2.91 4.38
CA GLU A 36 -5.19 3.94 3.66
C GLU A 36 -6.27 3.36 2.73
N LEU A 37 -6.32 2.03 2.59
CA LEU A 37 -7.33 1.33 1.80
C LEU A 37 -8.49 0.88 2.68
N SER A 38 -9.69 0.97 2.14
CA SER A 38 -10.87 0.35 2.71
C SER A 38 -10.95 -1.10 2.22
N ILE A 39 -10.47 -2.02 3.04
CA ILE A 39 -10.45 -3.45 2.75
C ILE A 39 -11.60 -4.12 3.51
N THR A 40 -12.43 -4.89 2.81
CA THR A 40 -13.56 -5.60 3.41
C THR A 40 -13.08 -6.65 4.40
N TRP A 41 -13.71 -6.69 5.58
CA TRP A 41 -13.33 -7.52 6.73
C TRP A 41 -11.89 -7.33 7.23
N SER A 42 -11.24 -6.21 6.93
CA SER A 42 -9.86 -5.95 7.38
C SER A 42 -9.62 -6.02 8.88
N ASN A 43 -10.67 -5.86 9.68
CA ASN A 43 -10.61 -5.97 11.14
C ASN A 43 -10.84 -7.41 11.64
N GLU A 44 -11.24 -8.33 10.76
CA GLU A 44 -11.51 -9.72 11.11
C GLU A 44 -10.21 -10.53 11.06
N PRO A 45 -9.65 -10.94 12.21
CA PRO A 45 -8.37 -11.65 12.27
C PRO A 45 -8.42 -13.05 11.64
N MET A 46 -9.63 -13.59 11.41
CA MET A 46 -9.83 -14.84 10.68
C MET A 46 -9.45 -14.72 9.21
N TYR A 47 -9.64 -13.55 8.60
CA TYR A 47 -9.46 -13.32 7.18
C TYR A 47 -8.18 -12.54 6.88
N TRP A 48 -7.84 -11.59 7.76
CA TRP A 48 -6.69 -10.70 7.58
C TRP A 48 -5.74 -10.77 8.77
N SER A 49 -4.49 -10.45 8.52
CA SER A 49 -3.51 -10.20 9.57
C SER A 49 -2.70 -8.97 9.23
N TRP A 50 -2.49 -8.13 10.22
CA TRP A 50 -1.69 -6.92 10.08
C TRP A 50 -0.31 -7.22 10.63
N ILE A 51 0.67 -7.30 9.74
CA ILE A 51 2.04 -7.68 10.09
C ILE A 51 2.99 -6.54 9.78
N SER A 52 4.11 -6.50 10.49
CA SER A 52 5.22 -5.61 10.18
C SER A 52 6.32 -6.44 9.53
N ILE A 53 6.73 -6.04 8.32
CA ILE A 53 7.79 -6.70 7.56
C ILE A 53 8.97 -5.73 7.50
N PRO A 54 10.19 -6.11 7.92
CA PRO A 54 11.33 -5.19 7.98
C PRO A 54 11.75 -4.66 6.61
N GLU A 55 11.45 -5.39 5.54
CA GLU A 55 11.68 -4.98 4.15
C GLU A 55 10.60 -4.03 3.60
N SER A 56 9.48 -3.88 4.31
CA SER A 56 8.38 -3.00 3.90
C SER A 56 8.69 -1.54 4.24
N ARG A 57 8.38 -0.65 3.30
CA ARG A 57 8.42 0.81 3.49
C ARG A 57 7.27 1.32 4.37
N PHE A 58 6.27 0.48 4.62
CA PHE A 58 5.12 0.78 5.46
C PHE A 58 5.21 0.01 6.78
N THR A 59 4.85 0.67 7.88
CA THR A 59 4.87 0.10 9.25
C THR A 59 4.05 -1.18 9.35
N GLU A 60 2.92 -1.22 8.65
CA GLU A 60 1.99 -2.35 8.68
C GLU A 60 1.56 -2.69 7.25
N VAL A 61 1.52 -3.98 6.97
CA VAL A 61 1.00 -4.55 5.72
C VAL A 61 -0.12 -5.53 6.04
N ALA A 62 -1.10 -5.60 5.15
CA ALA A 62 -2.22 -6.53 5.26
C ALA A 62 -1.84 -7.86 4.59
N GLU A 63 -1.75 -8.92 5.38
CA GLU A 63 -1.62 -10.29 4.92
C GLU A 63 -3.02 -10.91 4.82
N LEU A 64 -3.35 -11.42 3.63
CA LEU A 64 -4.60 -12.14 3.40
C LEU A 64 -4.41 -13.62 3.68
N LYS A 65 -5.28 -14.21 4.51
CA LYS A 65 -5.24 -15.65 4.83
C LYS A 65 -5.94 -16.49 3.77
N THR A 66 -7.25 -16.66 3.87
CA THR A 66 -8.04 -17.46 2.93
C THR A 66 -9.47 -16.94 2.93
N ILE A 67 -9.92 -16.40 1.80
CA ILE A 67 -11.30 -15.93 1.58
C ILE A 67 -11.76 -16.27 0.16
N SER A 68 -13.07 -16.41 -0.02
CA SER A 68 -13.70 -16.65 -1.33
C SER A 68 -14.04 -15.37 -2.09
N TRP A 69 -13.94 -14.19 -1.44
CA TRP A 69 -14.24 -12.90 -2.04
C TRP A 69 -13.36 -11.79 -1.46
N LEU A 70 -12.70 -11.00 -2.32
CA LEU A 70 -11.85 -9.87 -1.92
C LEU A 70 -12.38 -8.55 -2.52
N GLU A 71 -12.71 -7.57 -1.67
CA GLU A 71 -13.04 -6.21 -2.10
C GLU A 71 -12.12 -5.20 -1.41
N ILE A 72 -11.46 -4.36 -2.21
CA ILE A 72 -10.56 -3.29 -1.76
C ILE A 72 -10.94 -1.99 -2.46
N LYS A 73 -11.13 -0.92 -1.69
CA LYS A 73 -11.46 0.41 -2.19
C LYS A 73 -10.40 1.42 -1.75
N GLY A 74 -9.79 2.11 -2.70
CA GLY A 74 -8.83 3.18 -2.43
C GLY A 74 -9.40 4.56 -2.75
N LYS A 75 -9.01 5.60 -1.99
CA LYS A 75 -9.31 7.00 -2.32
C LYS A 75 -8.02 7.78 -2.44
N ILE A 76 -7.69 8.24 -3.64
CA ILE A 76 -6.53 9.08 -3.89
C ILE A 76 -7.02 10.52 -4.01
N LYS A 77 -6.65 11.38 -3.06
CA LYS A 77 -6.86 12.83 -3.19
C LYS A 77 -5.69 13.41 -3.98
N ILE A 78 -5.90 13.67 -5.25
CA ILE A 78 -4.95 14.38 -6.09
C ILE A 78 -5.25 15.88 -5.93
N LYS A 79 -4.31 16.64 -5.36
CA LYS A 79 -4.39 18.10 -5.43
C LYS A 79 -3.81 18.52 -6.78
N CYS A 80 -4.64 19.17 -7.59
CA CYS A 80 -4.20 19.88 -8.79
C CYS A 80 -3.44 21.14 -8.40
#